data_AF-A0A2G9NJS7-F1
#
_entry.id   AF-A0A2G9NJS7-F1
#
_cell.length_a   1.000
_cell.length_b   1.000
_cell.length_c   1.000
_cell.angle_alpha   90.00
_cell.angle_beta   90.00
_cell.angle_gamma   90.00
#
_symmetry.space_group_name_H-M   'P 1'
#
loop_
_entity.id
_entity.type
_entity.pdbx_description
1 polymer ?
#
loop_
_entity_poly.entity_id
_entity_poly.type
_entity_poly.pdbx_seq_one_letter_code
_entity_poly.pdbx_strand_id
1 'polypeptide(L)'
;MELKEIVNSAFDESAVDRSTREKVFTLLGRLEEYHQLTYEHSLRVGLLSKDIGRMQNKEHRAGLYGVLHDIGKIKIPRSLLDKTEGFDDNDIEIMKGHVK
;
A
#
# COMPACT_ATOMS: atom_id res chain seq x y z
N MET A 1 3.90 5.59 19.00
CA MET A 1 4.53 5.73 17.67
C MET A 1 3.44 5.49 16.66
N GLU A 2 3.17 6.46 15.79
CA GLU A 2 2.15 6.32 14.75
C GLU A 2 2.55 5.22 13.75
N LEU A 3 1.57 4.56 13.12
CA LEU A 3 1.85 3.46 12.17
C LEU A 3 2.80 3.91 11.04
N LYS A 4 2.68 5.17 10.61
CA LYS A 4 3.54 5.81 9.62
C LYS A 4 5.01 5.89 10.07
N GLU A 5 5.26 6.19 11.34
CA GLU A 5 6.61 6.26 11.92
C GLU A 5 7.26 4.87 12.02
N ILE A 6 6.47 3.85 12.38
CA ILE A 6 6.91 2.44 12.41
C ILE A 6 7.32 1.99 11.01
N VAL A 7 6.50 2.31 10.01
CA VAL A 7 6.74 2.00 8.61
C VAL A 7 7.99 2.71 8.12
N ASN A 8 8.12 4.03 8.32
CA ASN A 8 9.33 4.78 7.96
C ASN A 8 10.61 4.14 8.52
N SER A 9 10.63 3.88 9.83
CA SER A 9 11.78 3.25 10.50
C SER A 9 12.07 1.85 9.93
N ALA A 10 11.03 1.06 9.65
CA ALA A 10 11.17 -0.27 9.07
C ALA A 10 11.75 -0.26 7.64
N PHE A 11 11.53 0.82 6.88
CA PHE A 11 12.11 1.00 5.55
C PHE A 11 13.51 1.62 5.56
N ASP A 12 13.88 2.35 6.61
CA ASP A 12 15.26 2.82 6.80
C ASP A 12 16.24 1.66 6.92
N GLU A 13 15.82 0.55 7.52
CA GLU A 13 16.58 -0.71 7.63
C GLU A 13 16.70 -1.50 6.31
N SER A 14 15.98 -1.11 5.26
CA SER A 14 16.00 -1.80 3.97
C SER A 14 17.10 -1.25 3.06
N ALA A 15 17.71 -2.10 2.24
CA ALA A 15 18.74 -1.72 1.24
C ALA A 15 18.19 -0.89 0.05
N VAL A 16 17.12 -0.13 0.28
CA VAL A 16 16.42 0.71 -0.68
C VAL A 16 17.03 2.10 -0.62
N ASP A 17 17.40 2.65 -1.78
CA ASP A 17 17.97 3.99 -1.86
C ASP A 17 16.95 5.07 -1.46
N ARG A 18 17.48 6.19 -0.99
CA ARG A 18 16.68 7.33 -0.50
C ARG A 18 15.68 7.86 -1.56
N SER A 19 16.07 7.92 -2.83
CA SER A 19 15.20 8.47 -3.88
C SER A 19 13.98 7.57 -4.11
N THR A 20 14.18 6.25 -4.13
CA THR A 20 13.07 5.29 -4.22
C THR A 20 12.14 5.42 -3.02
N ARG A 21 12.68 5.57 -1.81
CA ARG A 21 11.89 5.75 -0.58
C ARG A 21 11.03 7.01 -0.63
N GLU A 22 11.61 8.15 -1.00
CA GLU A 22 10.88 9.42 -1.13
C GLU A 22 9.71 9.32 -2.13
N LYS A 23 9.90 8.63 -3.26
CA LYS A 23 8.83 8.37 -4.23
C LYS A 23 7.72 7.50 -3.65
N VAL A 24 8.06 6.43 -2.92
CA VAL A 24 7.09 5.55 -2.27
C VAL A 24 6.23 6.33 -1.28
N PHE A 25 6.86 7.12 -0.40
CA PHE A 25 6.11 7.91 0.59
C PHE A 25 5.29 9.04 -0.03
N THR A 26 5.73 9.61 -1.16
CA THR A 26 4.93 10.56 -1.92
C THR A 26 3.65 9.90 -2.46
N LEU A 27 3.76 8.68 -2.99
CA LEU A 27 2.59 7.92 -3.46
C LEU A 27 1.66 7.54 -2.30
N LEU A 28 2.23 7.08 -1.18
CA LEU A 28 1.46 6.77 0.02
C LEU A 28 0.72 7.99 0.58
N GLY A 29 1.34 9.19 0.56
CA GLY A 29 0.67 10.42 0.96
C GLY A 29 -0.55 10.74 0.09
N ARG A 30 -0.47 10.51 -1.23
CA ARG A 30 -1.63 10.65 -2.12
C ARG A 30 -2.74 9.63 -1.80
N LEU A 31 -2.36 8.41 -1.43
CA LEU A 31 -3.32 7.39 -1.02
C LEU A 31 -3.94 7.72 0.34
N GLU A 32 -3.18 8.26 1.28
CA GLU A 32 -3.65 8.74 2.60
C GLU A 32 -4.69 9.85 2.41
N GLU A 33 -4.38 10.86 1.59
CA GLU A 33 -5.32 11.93 1.22
C GLU A 33 -6.55 11.39 0.48
N TYR A 34 -6.37 10.39 -0.40
CA TYR A 34 -7.46 9.85 -1.21
C TYR A 34 -8.35 8.85 -0.48
N HIS A 35 -7.82 7.97 0.36
CA HIS A 35 -8.59 6.93 1.05
C HIS A 35 -7.82 6.35 2.25
N GLN A 36 -8.07 6.91 3.43
CA GLN A 36 -7.40 6.57 4.70
C GLN A 36 -7.39 5.07 5.01
N LEU A 37 -8.51 4.37 4.80
CA LEU A 37 -8.62 2.94 5.12
C LEU A 37 -7.69 2.08 4.26
N THR A 38 -7.58 2.37 2.96
CA THR A 38 -6.65 1.65 2.07
C THR A 38 -5.21 2.00 2.37
N TYR A 39 -4.92 3.26 2.73
CA TYR A 39 -3.59 3.65 3.18
C TYR A 39 -3.13 2.86 4.41
N GLU A 40 -3.95 2.82 5.47
CA GLU A 40 -3.61 2.07 6.69
C GLU A 40 -3.51 0.56 6.44
N HIS A 41 -4.37 0.01 5.57
CA HIS A 41 -4.26 -1.37 5.11
C HIS A 41 -2.91 -1.62 4.45
N SER A 42 -2.51 -0.75 3.52
CA SER A 42 -1.24 -0.86 2.79
C SER A 42 -0.03 -0.79 3.73
N LEU A 43 -0.07 0.06 4.76
CA LEU A 43 0.97 0.12 5.79
C LEU A 43 1.10 -1.20 6.56
N ARG A 44 -0.02 -1.78 7.01
CA ARG A 44 -0.02 -3.07 7.72
C ARG A 44 0.48 -4.21 6.83
N VAL A 45 0.02 -4.27 5.58
CA VAL A 45 0.46 -5.28 4.60
C VAL A 45 1.94 -5.13 4.28
N GLY A 46 2.46 -3.91 4.17
CA GLY A 46 3.88 -3.63 4.00
C GLY A 46 4.74 -4.17 5.13
N LEU A 47 4.36 -3.92 6.38
CA LEU A 47 5.08 -4.45 7.55
C LEU A 47 5.08 -5.99 7.55
N LEU A 48 3.92 -6.61 7.34
CA LEU A 48 3.80 -8.06 7.28
C LEU A 48 4.63 -8.65 6.14
N SER A 49 4.61 -8.03 4.96
CA SER A 49 5.38 -8.47 3.79
C SER A 49 6.88 -8.39 4.03
N LYS A 50 7.36 -7.36 4.74
CA LYS A 50 8.76 -7.24 5.17
C LYS A 50 9.16 -8.42 6.05
N ASP A 51 8.35 -8.74 7.06
CA ASP A 51 8.65 -9.81 8.02
C ASP A 51 8.64 -11.18 7.33
N ILE A 52 7.65 -11.44 6.47
CA ILE A 52 7.60 -12.66 5.65
C ILE A 52 8.82 -12.76 4.71
N GLY A 53 9.22 -11.64 4.08
CA GLY A 53 10.39 -11.58 3.22
C GLY A 53 11.67 -11.94 3.97
N ARG A 54 11.85 -11.38 5.19
CA ARG A 54 12.96 -11.71 6.09
C ARG A 54 12.98 -13.20 6.46
N MET A 55 11.83 -13.77 6.83
CA MET A 55 11.71 -15.19 7.19
C MET A 55 12.13 -16.13 6.05
N GLN A 56 11.91 -15.74 4.80
CA GLN A 56 12.28 -16.54 3.63
C GLN A 56 13.71 -16.29 3.12
N ASN A 57 14.52 -15.47 3.82
CA ASN A 57 15.81 -14.95 3.33
C ASN A 57 15.68 -14.34 1.92
N LYS A 58 14.52 -13.73 1.62
CA LYS A 58 14.24 -13.06 0.35
C LYS A 58 14.58 -11.58 0.43
N GLU A 59 14.57 -10.94 -0.73
CA GLU A 59 14.99 -9.56 -0.92
C GLU A 59 14.26 -8.57 -0.01
N HIS A 60 14.99 -7.58 0.50
CA HIS A 60 14.52 -6.58 1.48
C HIS A 60 13.40 -5.65 0.95
N ARG A 61 12.98 -5.79 -0.31
CA ARG A 61 11.95 -4.94 -0.93
C ARG A 61 10.53 -5.46 -0.75
N ALA A 62 10.32 -6.64 -0.16
CA ALA A 62 8.98 -7.20 0.05
C ALA A 62 8.03 -6.20 0.76
N GLY A 63 8.53 -5.45 1.74
CA GLY A 63 7.75 -4.40 2.38
C GLY A 63 7.31 -3.29 1.42
N LEU A 64 8.18 -2.88 0.49
CA LEU A 64 7.88 -1.81 -0.48
C LEU A 64 6.75 -2.24 -1.41
N TYR A 65 6.79 -3.48 -1.86
CA TYR A 65 5.73 -4.05 -2.69
C TYR A 65 4.42 -4.12 -1.90
N GLY A 66 4.47 -4.51 -0.63
CA GLY A 66 3.30 -4.54 0.24
C GLY A 66 2.66 -3.16 0.45
N VAL A 67 3.43 -2.10 0.67
CA VAL A 67 2.86 -0.74 0.82
C VAL A 67 2.33 -0.15 -0.49
N LEU A 68 2.82 -0.60 -1.65
CA LEU A 68 2.39 -0.09 -2.95
C LEU A 68 1.37 -0.96 -3.66
N HIS A 69 1.07 -2.17 -3.16
CA HIS A 69 0.27 -3.16 -3.89
C HIS A 69 -1.08 -2.63 -4.36
N ASP A 70 -1.67 -1.73 -3.56
CA ASP A 70 -3.00 -1.17 -3.75
C ASP A 70 -2.99 0.30 -4.22
N ILE A 71 -1.84 0.85 -4.63
CA ILE A 71 -1.72 2.28 -4.96
C ILE A 71 -2.67 2.73 -6.08
N GLY A 72 -3.01 1.82 -7.00
CA GLY A 72 -3.94 2.09 -8.09
C GLY A 72 -5.38 2.35 -7.63
N LYS A 73 -5.72 2.06 -6.36
CA LYS A 73 -7.03 2.39 -5.79
C LYS A 73 -7.32 3.89 -5.77
N ILE A 74 -6.31 4.76 -5.92
CA ILE A 74 -6.48 6.20 -6.16
C ILE A 74 -7.35 6.49 -7.40
N LYS A 75 -7.39 5.57 -8.38
CA LYS A 75 -8.20 5.71 -9.60
C LYS A 75 -9.63 5.17 -9.45
N ILE A 76 -9.95 4.52 -8.33
CA ILE A 76 -11.25 3.89 -8.10
C ILE A 76 -12.14 4.87 -7.33
N PRO A 77 -13.39 5.11 -7.76
CA PRO A 77 -14.28 6.03 -7.07
C PRO A 77 -14.41 5.69 -5.57
N ARG A 78 -14.28 6.69 -4.68
CA ARG A 78 -14.42 6.51 -3.23
C ARG A 78 -15.70 5.77 -2.84
N SER A 79 -16.84 6.11 -3.46
CA SER A 79 -18.11 5.43 -3.19
C SER A 79 -18.06 3.93 -3.42
N LEU A 80 -17.20 3.46 -4.33
CA LEU A 80 -16.98 2.04 -4.59
C LEU A 80 -15.94 1.44 -3.62
N LEU A 81 -14.94 2.21 -3.19
CA LEU A 81 -13.99 1.79 -2.16
C LEU A 81 -14.64 1.63 -0.78
N ASP A 82 -15.59 2.51 -0.45
CA ASP A 82 -16.36 2.52 0.80
C ASP A 82 -17.53 1.52 0.79
N LYS A 83 -17.84 0.94 -0.37
CA LYS A 83 -18.93 -0.03 -0.53
C LYS A 83 -18.56 -1.34 0.19
N THR A 84 -19.45 -1.85 1.04
CA THR A 84 -19.23 -3.09 1.82
C THR A 84 -20.07 -4.27 1.33
N GLU A 85 -21.14 -4.02 0.58
CA GLU A 85 -22.07 -5.04 0.07
C GLU A 85 -22.74 -4.61 -1.24
N GLY A 86 -23.45 -5.54 -1.89
CA GLY A 86 -24.24 -5.24 -3.09
C GLY A 86 -23.43 -4.88 -4.34
N PHE A 87 -22.22 -5.43 -4.47
CA PHE A 87 -21.39 -5.26 -5.67
C PHE A 87 -22.04 -5.89 -6.89
N ASP A 88 -22.05 -5.17 -8.01
CA ASP A 88 -22.49 -5.69 -9.31
C ASP A 88 -21.30 -5.94 -10.27
N ASP A 89 -21.58 -6.45 -11.46
CA ASP A 89 -20.55 -6.76 -12.46
C ASP A 89 -19.78 -5.50 -12.90
N ASN A 90 -20.45 -4.34 -12.96
CA ASN A 90 -19.83 -3.08 -13.35
C ASN A 90 -18.89 -2.57 -12.25
N ASP A 91 -19.28 -2.67 -10.98
CA ASP A 91 -18.43 -2.38 -9.82
C ASP A 91 -17.15 -3.22 -9.86
N ILE A 92 -17.28 -4.51 -10.15
CA ILE A 92 -16.15 -5.43 -10.25
C ILE A 92 -15.23 -5.03 -11.41
N GLU A 93 -15.78 -4.67 -12.58
CA GLU A 93 -14.99 -4.22 -13.72
C GLU A 93 -14.24 -2.91 -13.45
N ILE A 94 -14.87 -1.95 -12.78
CA ILE A 94 -14.22 -0.72 -12.32
C ILE A 94 -13.11 -1.08 -11.32
N MET A 95 -13.40 -1.89 -10.31
CA MET A 95 -12.43 -2.28 -9.28
C MET A 95 -11.20 -2.93 -9.89
N LYS A 96 -11.32 -3.82 -10.88
CA LYS A 96 -10.18 -4.42 -11.60
C LYS A 96 -9.21 -3.40 -12.19
N GLY A 97 -9.62 -2.15 -12.39
CA GLY A 97 -8.76 -1.06 -12.84
C GLY A 97 -7.60 -0.72 -11.90
N HIS A 98 -7.65 -1.09 -10.61
CA HIS A 98 -6.59 -0.74 -9.65
C HIS A 98 -5.25 -1.46 -9.89
N VAL A 99 -5.26 -2.60 -10.58
CA VAL A 99 -4.05 -3.40 -10.90
C VAL A 99 -3.60 -3.29 -12.36
N LYS A 100 -4.27 -2.43 -13.15
CA LYS A 100 -3.98 -2.24 -14.58
C LYS A 100 -2.97 -1.11 -14.82
#